data_AF-A0A7S3CDW6-F1
#
_entry.id   AF-A0A7S3CDW6-F1
#
_cell.length_a   1.000
_cell.length_b   1.000
_cell.length_c   1.000
_cell.angle_alpha   90.00
_cell.angle_beta   90.00
_cell.angle_gamma   90.00
#
_symmetry.space_group_name_H-M   'P 1'
#
loop_
_entity.id
_entity.type
_entity.pdbx_description
1 polymer ?
#
loop_
_entity_poly.entity_id
_entity_poly.type
_entity_poly.pdbx_seq_one_letter_code
_entity_poly.pdbx_strand_id
1 'polypeptide(L)'
;AERGGGGGSPSLSHIGPSGRELASTVDRCLASASQALLSFLHGPVDLLGRLRSLKRYFLLDQGDFLLHFIDAAEEELDKPHGQCSQRRLQSLFELAVKVSSSAAEPYNEDAYCVLAAEGGGLGGEDPARAALRSRRRQAGGSVLVGLLPEDGSGASSFTLGYKVNWPFSLVVTRQTLAKYQRVFAQLFAFKFVEKKLASSWQQQQQLRRQRLDATEPSLREALACKETLHYVNQYLGHMTFETIEPAWRVLEEEVRKAASLDDLVSAHEKFLDRVLLSSETFLAGETTRPHS
;
A
#
# COMPACT_ATOMS: atom_id res chain seq x y z
N ALA A 1 26.49 -60.11 64.60
CA ALA A 1 26.27 -60.70 63.26
C ALA A 1 24.90 -61.38 63.35
N GLU A 2 23.88 -61.10 62.55
CA GLU A 2 23.84 -60.62 61.17
C GLU A 2 22.67 -59.64 60.99
N ARG A 3 22.90 -58.65 60.12
CA ARG A 3 21.89 -57.79 59.48
C ARG A 3 21.14 -58.68 58.47
N GLY A 4 19.84 -58.52 58.26
CA GLY A 4 19.31 -57.39 57.52
C GLY A 4 17.85 -57.70 57.16
N GLY A 5 16.95 -56.86 57.68
CA GLY A 5 15.54 -56.86 57.31
C GLY A 5 15.28 -55.86 56.19
N GLY A 6 14.21 -56.15 55.44
CA GLY A 6 13.29 -55.16 54.92
C GLY A 6 13.68 -54.47 53.61
N GLY A 7 12.77 -54.53 52.64
CA GLY A 7 12.70 -53.52 51.59
C GLY A 7 12.45 -54.05 50.18
N GLY A 8 11.32 -54.74 49.97
CA GLY A 8 10.72 -54.78 48.63
C GLY A 8 10.39 -53.35 48.22
N SER A 9 11.21 -52.76 47.36
CA SER A 9 10.96 -51.44 46.80
C SER A 9 10.02 -51.61 45.60
N PRO A 10 8.86 -50.93 45.56
CA PRO A 10 7.98 -50.98 44.41
C PRO A 10 8.60 -50.20 43.26
N SER A 11 8.39 -50.74 42.06
CA SER A 11 8.49 -50.09 40.75
C SER A 11 8.24 -48.59 40.79
N LEU A 12 9.29 -47.79 40.61
CA LEU A 12 9.21 -46.40 40.18
C LEU A 12 9.71 -46.30 38.73
N SER A 13 9.04 -47.00 37.83
CA SER A 13 8.93 -46.60 36.43
C SER A 13 7.95 -45.43 36.33
N HIS A 14 8.24 -44.32 37.01
CA HIS A 14 7.65 -43.04 36.65
C HIS A 14 8.48 -42.51 35.47
N ILE A 15 8.21 -43.09 34.31
CA ILE A 15 8.61 -42.53 33.02
C ILE A 15 7.83 -41.22 32.93
N GLY A 16 8.39 -40.14 33.45
CA GLY A 16 7.99 -38.80 33.04
C GLY A 16 8.10 -38.73 31.52
N PRO A 17 7.20 -38.02 30.82
CA PRO A 17 7.20 -38.01 29.36
C PRO A 17 8.62 -37.69 28.90
N SER A 18 9.20 -38.58 28.10
CA SER A 18 10.56 -38.35 27.58
C SER A 18 10.54 -36.96 26.93
N GLY A 19 11.56 -36.12 27.09
CA GLY A 19 11.51 -34.74 26.56
C GLY A 19 11.10 -34.65 25.08
N ARG A 20 11.36 -35.71 24.31
CA ARG A 20 10.88 -35.91 22.93
C ARG A 20 9.35 -36.09 22.80
N GLU A 21 8.71 -36.82 23.70
CA GLU A 21 7.25 -37.01 23.73
C GLU A 21 6.53 -35.70 24.07
N LEU A 22 7.07 -34.93 25.03
CA LEU A 22 6.56 -33.60 25.36
C LEU A 22 6.68 -32.65 24.16
N ALA A 23 7.86 -32.58 23.53
CA ALA A 23 8.07 -31.78 22.33
C ALA A 23 7.08 -32.15 21.21
N SER A 24 6.92 -33.45 20.92
CA SER A 24 5.97 -33.92 19.90
C SER A 24 4.51 -33.55 20.20
N THR A 25 4.16 -33.44 21.48
CA THR A 25 2.80 -33.07 21.90
C THR A 25 2.57 -31.57 21.73
N VAL A 26 3.57 -30.76 22.09
CA VAL A 26 3.55 -29.31 21.84
C VAL A 26 3.43 -29.01 20.35
N ASP A 27 4.20 -29.68 19.50
CA ASP A 27 4.15 -29.50 18.05
C ASP A 27 2.77 -29.84 17.47
N ARG A 28 2.14 -30.92 17.94
CA ARG A 28 0.77 -31.28 17.53
C ARG A 28 -0.26 -30.24 17.96
N CYS A 29 -0.16 -29.73 19.19
CA CYS A 29 -1.06 -28.69 19.69
C CYS A 29 -0.88 -27.38 18.89
N LEU A 30 0.36 -27.00 18.59
CA LEU A 30 0.67 -25.83 17.78
C LEU A 30 0.09 -25.97 16.37
N ALA A 31 0.28 -27.12 15.71
CA ALA A 31 -0.27 -27.37 14.39
C ALA A 31 -1.80 -27.28 14.37
N SER A 32 -2.47 -27.87 15.38
CA SER A 32 -3.93 -27.80 15.50
C SER A 32 -4.43 -26.38 15.75
N ALA A 33 -3.74 -25.61 16.59
CA ALA A 33 -4.08 -24.21 16.86
C ALA A 33 -3.89 -23.33 15.61
N SER A 34 -2.79 -23.51 14.88
CA SER A 34 -2.52 -22.80 13.61
C SER A 34 -3.59 -23.10 12.58
N GLN A 35 -3.98 -24.37 12.42
CA GLN A 35 -5.04 -24.76 11.49
C GLN A 35 -6.40 -24.14 11.86
N ALA A 36 -6.75 -24.14 13.15
CA ALA A 36 -7.96 -23.49 13.64
C ALA A 36 -7.95 -21.98 13.34
N LEU A 37 -6.84 -21.31 13.63
CA LEU A 37 -6.66 -19.88 13.34
C LEU A 37 -6.76 -19.57 11.85
N LEU A 38 -6.11 -20.35 10.99
CA LEU A 38 -6.17 -20.17 9.54
C LEU A 38 -7.58 -20.37 9.01
N SER A 39 -8.31 -21.39 9.48
CA SER A 39 -9.70 -21.59 9.09
C SER A 39 -10.59 -20.41 9.48
N PHE A 40 -10.32 -19.79 10.64
CA PHE A 40 -11.00 -18.59 11.11
C PHE A 40 -10.66 -17.36 10.27
N LEU A 41 -9.40 -17.21 9.84
CA LEU A 41 -8.95 -16.11 8.98
C LEU A 41 -9.51 -16.23 7.54
N HIS A 42 -9.58 -17.44 6.99
CA HIS A 42 -10.10 -17.65 5.64
C HIS A 42 -11.62 -17.59 5.56
N GLY A 43 -12.34 -18.08 6.57
CA GLY A 43 -13.79 -18.09 6.59
C GLY A 43 -14.35 -16.77 7.16
N PRO A 44 -14.62 -16.70 8.48
CA PRO A 44 -15.25 -15.55 9.12
C PRO A 44 -14.64 -14.17 8.84
N VAL A 45 -13.31 -14.09 8.70
CA VAL A 45 -12.62 -12.81 8.48
C VAL A 45 -12.55 -12.43 7.00
N ASP A 46 -12.71 -13.42 6.11
CA ASP A 46 -12.51 -13.31 4.67
C ASP A 46 -11.19 -12.57 4.32
N LEU A 47 -10.08 -13.15 4.78
CA LEU A 47 -8.75 -12.57 4.60
C LEU A 47 -8.46 -12.22 3.14
N LEU A 48 -8.77 -13.12 2.21
CA LEU A 48 -8.53 -12.90 0.78
C LEU A 48 -9.40 -11.79 0.21
N GLY A 49 -10.69 -11.71 0.58
CA GLY A 49 -11.56 -10.61 0.16
C GLY A 49 -11.06 -9.25 0.66
N ARG A 50 -10.59 -9.17 1.91
CA ARG A 50 -10.00 -7.94 2.46
C ARG A 50 -8.68 -7.56 1.80
N LEU A 51 -7.80 -8.53 1.55
CA LEU A 51 -6.56 -8.29 0.80
C LEU A 51 -6.88 -7.81 -0.62
N ARG A 52 -7.90 -8.38 -1.29
CA ARG A 52 -8.36 -7.91 -2.61
C ARG A 52 -8.87 -6.47 -2.56
N SER A 53 -9.57 -6.07 -1.49
CA SER A 53 -9.95 -4.67 -1.27
C SER A 53 -8.71 -3.77 -1.19
N LEU A 54 -7.69 -4.16 -0.43
CA LEU A 54 -6.41 -3.43 -0.38
C LEU A 54 -5.74 -3.32 -1.76
N LYS A 55 -5.74 -4.40 -2.55
CA LYS A 55 -5.22 -4.39 -3.92
C LYS A 55 -5.95 -3.35 -4.78
N ARG A 56 -7.28 -3.31 -4.73
CA ARG A 56 -8.06 -2.36 -5.53
C ARG A 56 -7.77 -0.91 -5.18
N TYR A 57 -7.84 -0.57 -3.90
CA TYR A 57 -7.67 0.82 -3.47
C TYR A 57 -6.22 1.31 -3.51
N PHE A 58 -5.27 0.50 -3.03
CA PHE A 58 -3.87 0.95 -2.89
C PHE A 58 -3.01 0.63 -4.11
N LEU A 59 -3.31 -0.44 -4.83
CA LEU A 59 -2.52 -0.88 -5.99
C LEU A 59 -3.22 -0.58 -7.33
N LEU A 60 -4.34 0.15 -7.27
CA LEU A 60 -5.13 0.60 -8.42
C LEU A 60 -5.65 -0.53 -9.32
N ASP A 61 -5.88 -1.72 -8.75
CA ASP A 61 -6.59 -2.78 -9.46
C ASP A 61 -8.05 -2.35 -9.66
N GLN A 62 -8.49 -2.24 -10.91
CA GLN A 62 -9.78 -1.60 -11.27
C GLN A 62 -9.88 -0.14 -10.78
N GLY A 63 -8.85 0.66 -11.03
CA GLY A 63 -8.75 2.08 -10.59
C GLY A 63 -9.66 3.10 -11.30
N ASP A 64 -10.83 2.71 -11.80
CA ASP A 64 -11.81 3.64 -12.40
C ASP A 64 -12.31 4.68 -11.37
N PHE A 65 -12.46 4.26 -10.10
CA PHE A 65 -12.78 5.14 -8.98
C PHE A 65 -11.76 6.28 -8.84
N LEU A 66 -10.47 6.00 -9.09
CA LEU A 66 -9.42 7.00 -8.89
C LEU A 66 -9.52 8.10 -9.95
N LEU A 67 -9.85 7.74 -11.19
CA LEU A 67 -10.06 8.72 -12.24
C LEU A 67 -11.23 9.65 -11.91
N HIS A 68 -12.37 9.07 -11.51
CA HIS A 68 -13.54 9.84 -11.05
C HIS A 68 -13.21 10.71 -9.84
N PHE A 69 -12.43 10.21 -8.89
CA PHE A 69 -11.97 10.98 -7.75
C PHE A 69 -11.11 12.16 -8.17
N ILE A 70 -10.10 11.96 -9.02
CA ILE A 70 -9.22 13.05 -9.49
C ILE A 70 -10.02 14.11 -10.26
N ASP A 71 -11.04 13.73 -11.06
CA ASP A 71 -11.93 14.70 -11.72
C ASP A 71 -12.70 15.53 -10.68
N ALA A 72 -13.34 14.86 -9.74
CA ALA A 72 -14.21 15.50 -8.77
C ALA A 72 -13.43 16.34 -7.74
N ALA A 73 -12.19 15.96 -7.45
CA ALA A 73 -11.34 16.57 -6.43
C ALA A 73 -10.30 17.53 -6.99
N GLU A 74 -10.24 17.77 -8.31
CA GLU A 74 -9.23 18.63 -8.94
C GLU A 74 -9.12 20.00 -8.24
N GLU A 75 -10.24 20.71 -8.06
CA GLU A 75 -10.27 22.00 -7.39
C GLU A 75 -9.77 21.97 -5.94
N GLU A 76 -9.93 20.84 -5.26
CA GLU A 76 -9.55 20.69 -3.85
C GLU A 76 -8.10 20.23 -3.71
N LEU A 77 -7.60 19.44 -4.67
CA LEU A 77 -6.22 18.96 -4.74
C LEU A 77 -5.26 20.05 -5.22
N ASP A 78 -5.71 20.96 -6.09
CA ASP A 78 -4.91 22.10 -6.57
C ASP A 78 -4.70 23.19 -5.50
N LYS A 79 -5.49 23.19 -4.41
CA LYS A 79 -5.30 24.12 -3.29
C LYS A 79 -4.00 23.82 -2.53
N PRO A 80 -3.42 24.83 -1.86
CA PRO A 80 -2.31 24.57 -0.94
C PRO A 80 -2.80 23.74 0.26
N HIS A 81 -1.91 22.93 0.84
CA HIS A 81 -2.22 21.89 1.83
C HIS A 81 -3.05 22.44 3.00
N GLY A 82 -2.76 23.67 3.46
CA GLY A 82 -3.42 24.30 4.60
C GLY A 82 -4.87 24.74 4.33
N GLN A 83 -5.27 24.78 3.06
CA GLN A 83 -6.62 25.14 2.62
C GLN A 83 -7.41 23.93 2.12
N CYS A 84 -6.78 22.76 1.99
CA CYS A 84 -7.42 21.52 1.60
C CYS A 84 -8.25 20.93 2.75
N SER A 85 -9.53 20.70 2.51
CA SER A 85 -10.44 20.09 3.46
C SER A 85 -10.48 18.58 3.30
N GLN A 86 -9.95 17.85 4.30
CA GLN A 86 -10.05 16.39 4.36
C GLN A 86 -11.51 15.91 4.27
N ARG A 87 -12.47 16.64 4.89
CA ARG A 87 -13.89 16.28 4.83
C ARG A 87 -14.46 16.38 3.42
N ARG A 88 -14.04 17.39 2.65
CA ARG A 88 -14.47 17.55 1.26
C ARG A 88 -13.87 16.45 0.39
N LEU A 89 -12.58 16.16 0.53
CA LEU A 89 -11.92 15.06 -0.17
C LEU A 89 -12.56 13.71 0.16
N GLN A 90 -12.88 13.44 1.43
CA GLN A 90 -13.59 12.24 1.85
C GLN A 90 -14.96 12.11 1.16
N SER A 91 -15.75 13.18 1.12
CA SER A 91 -17.07 13.17 0.49
C SER A 91 -16.98 12.91 -1.03
N LEU A 92 -15.98 13.51 -1.69
CA LEU A 92 -15.73 13.33 -3.12
C LEU A 92 -15.24 11.92 -3.42
N PHE A 93 -14.40 11.35 -2.55
CA PHE A 93 -13.93 9.98 -2.66
C PHE A 93 -15.07 8.98 -2.51
N GLU A 94 -15.92 9.13 -1.50
CA GLU A 94 -17.11 8.28 -1.32
C GLU A 94 -18.05 8.33 -2.53
N LEU A 95 -18.23 9.52 -3.12
CA LEU A 95 -19.02 9.66 -4.34
C LEU A 95 -18.35 8.95 -5.52
N ALA A 96 -17.03 9.11 -5.70
CA ALA A 96 -16.28 8.46 -6.76
C ALA A 96 -16.33 6.93 -6.66
N VAL A 97 -16.23 6.38 -5.45
CA VAL A 97 -16.37 4.93 -5.19
C VAL A 97 -17.80 4.45 -5.49
N LYS A 98 -18.82 5.25 -5.19
CA LYS A 98 -20.23 4.90 -5.46
C LYS A 98 -20.59 4.92 -6.95
N VAL A 99 -19.95 5.77 -7.75
CA VAL A 99 -20.22 5.89 -9.19
C VAL A 99 -19.39 4.90 -10.01
N SER A 100 -18.33 4.34 -9.44
CA SER A 100 -17.44 3.40 -10.12
C SER A 100 -17.86 1.94 -9.94
N SER A 101 -17.14 1.04 -10.61
CA SER A 101 -17.27 -0.41 -10.43
C SER A 101 -16.95 -0.87 -9.00
N SER A 102 -16.32 -0.04 -8.17
CA SER A 102 -16.00 -0.33 -6.76
C SER A 102 -17.22 -0.30 -5.83
N ALA A 103 -18.37 0.20 -6.29
CA ALA A 103 -19.60 0.28 -5.51
C ALA A 103 -20.16 -1.09 -5.10
N ALA A 104 -19.92 -2.13 -5.90
CA ALA A 104 -20.46 -3.47 -5.66
C ALA A 104 -19.67 -4.30 -4.62
N GLU A 105 -18.58 -3.74 -4.08
CA GLU A 105 -17.63 -4.50 -3.28
C GLU A 105 -17.97 -4.53 -1.77
N PRO A 106 -17.82 -5.68 -1.10
CA PRO A 106 -18.26 -5.89 0.28
C PRO A 106 -17.44 -5.11 1.33
N TYR A 107 -16.31 -4.49 0.95
CA TYR A 107 -15.39 -3.76 1.85
C TYR A 107 -15.05 -2.35 1.34
N ASN A 108 -15.93 -1.72 0.57
CA ASN A 108 -15.70 -0.41 -0.01
C ASN A 108 -15.72 0.76 1.01
N GLU A 109 -16.30 0.54 2.20
CA GLU A 109 -16.35 1.53 3.29
C GLU A 109 -15.08 1.56 4.16
N ASP A 110 -14.19 0.57 4.02
CA ASP A 110 -12.98 0.49 4.85
C ASP A 110 -11.89 1.49 4.39
N ALA A 111 -11.97 1.98 3.15
CA ALA A 111 -11.02 2.95 2.60
C ALA A 111 -11.47 4.40 2.89
N TYR A 112 -10.54 5.25 3.31
CA TYR A 112 -10.81 6.66 3.62
C TYR A 112 -9.66 7.58 3.23
N CYS A 113 -9.94 8.86 3.03
CA CYS A 113 -8.94 9.85 2.69
C CYS A 113 -8.16 10.31 3.91
N VAL A 114 -6.84 10.39 3.76
CA VAL A 114 -5.92 10.96 4.74
C VAL A 114 -5.13 12.06 4.07
N LEU A 115 -5.10 13.24 4.70
CA LEU A 115 -4.15 14.29 4.37
C LEU A 115 -2.99 14.20 5.35
N ALA A 116 -1.78 13.99 4.84
CA ALA A 116 -0.58 14.09 5.63
C ALA A 116 -0.46 15.55 6.09
N ALA A 117 -0.56 15.79 7.40
CA ALA A 117 -0.32 17.11 7.94
C ALA A 117 1.16 17.48 7.72
N GLU A 118 1.41 18.57 6.99
CA GLU A 118 2.70 19.23 7.08
C GLU A 118 3.02 19.52 8.55
N GLY A 119 4.28 19.31 8.92
CA GLY A 119 4.73 19.67 10.26
C GLY A 119 4.51 21.16 10.49
N GLY A 120 3.45 21.51 11.23
CA GLY A 120 3.11 22.90 11.48
C GLY A 120 2.03 23.03 12.55
N GLY A 121 2.23 22.36 13.70
CA GLY A 121 1.48 22.68 14.90
C GLY A 121 1.76 24.13 15.30
N LEU A 122 0.78 25.01 15.08
CA LEU A 122 0.70 26.30 15.74
C LEU A 122 0.49 26.05 17.23
N GLY A 123 1.57 26.10 17.99
CA GLY A 123 1.58 25.98 19.45
C GLY A 123 2.99 25.70 19.92
N GLY A 124 3.58 26.63 20.68
CA GLY A 124 4.99 26.60 21.07
C GLY A 124 5.43 25.29 21.72
N GLU A 125 6.09 24.43 20.95
CA GLU A 125 6.75 23.23 21.45
C GLU A 125 8.25 23.29 21.17
N ASP A 126 9.04 22.94 22.19
CA ASP A 126 10.51 22.96 22.21
C ASP A 126 11.19 22.28 20.99
N PRO A 127 12.23 22.89 20.41
CA PRO A 127 12.96 22.36 19.24
C PRO A 127 13.62 21.00 19.49
N ALA A 128 13.93 20.65 20.75
CA ALA A 128 14.52 19.37 21.12
C ALA A 128 13.53 18.18 20.93
N ARG A 129 12.22 18.39 21.10
CA ARG A 129 11.20 17.34 20.91
C ARG A 129 10.84 17.17 19.42
N ALA A 130 10.95 18.25 18.63
CA ALA A 130 10.83 18.21 17.18
C ALA A 130 11.96 17.39 16.53
N ALA A 131 13.20 17.51 17.03
CA ALA A 131 14.34 16.71 16.57
C ALA A 131 14.23 15.22 16.93
N LEU A 132 13.63 14.89 18.08
CA LEU A 132 13.35 13.49 18.44
C LEU A 132 12.25 12.88 17.55
N ARG A 133 11.25 13.69 17.16
CA ARG A 133 10.22 13.30 16.19
C ARG A 133 10.78 13.17 14.77
N SER A 134 11.70 14.03 14.33
CA SER A 134 12.32 13.90 13.00
C SER A 134 13.14 12.62 12.86
N ARG A 135 13.83 12.18 13.94
CA ARG A 135 14.58 10.91 13.93
C ARG A 135 13.69 9.66 13.98
N ARG A 136 12.47 9.75 14.54
CA ARG A 136 11.45 8.67 14.48
C ARG A 136 10.64 8.68 13.18
N ARG A 137 10.62 9.80 12.45
CA ARG A 137 9.90 10.00 11.17
C ARG A 137 10.63 9.46 9.94
N GLN A 138 11.90 9.04 10.06
CA GLN A 138 12.59 8.37 8.96
C GLN A 138 11.98 7.00 8.58
N ALA A 139 11.02 6.50 9.37
CA ALA A 139 10.26 5.29 9.07
C ALA A 139 8.84 5.56 8.49
N GLY A 140 8.44 6.82 8.25
CA GLY A 140 7.07 7.14 7.84
C GLY A 140 6.84 8.56 7.32
N GLY A 141 7.86 9.22 6.77
CA GLY A 141 7.67 10.43 5.98
C GLY A 141 6.80 10.13 4.76
N SER A 142 5.87 11.04 4.42
CA SER A 142 5.08 10.95 3.19
C SER A 142 6.02 10.78 2.01
N VAL A 143 5.93 9.65 1.31
CA VAL A 143 6.82 9.29 0.19
C VAL A 143 6.53 10.10 -1.08
N LEU A 144 5.51 10.96 -1.02
CA LEU A 144 5.24 11.95 -2.06
C LEU A 144 6.28 13.07 -2.13
N VAL A 145 7.07 13.28 -1.05
CA VAL A 145 8.17 14.24 -1.01
C VAL A 145 9.20 13.86 -2.07
N GLY A 146 9.13 14.52 -3.23
CA GLY A 146 10.00 14.30 -4.40
C GLY A 146 9.34 13.76 -5.68
N LEU A 147 8.08 13.33 -5.69
CA LEU A 147 7.40 12.83 -6.92
C LEU A 147 6.38 13.79 -7.50
N LEU A 148 5.77 14.63 -6.66
CA LEU A 148 4.99 15.78 -7.10
C LEU A 148 5.77 17.05 -6.75
N PRO A 149 5.61 18.14 -7.52
CA PRO A 149 6.29 19.38 -7.20
C PRO A 149 5.95 19.82 -5.77
N GLU A 150 6.95 20.32 -5.05
CA GLU A 150 6.84 20.86 -3.68
C GLU A 150 6.09 22.21 -3.68
N ASP A 151 5.01 22.32 -4.46
CA ASP A 151 4.18 23.52 -4.57
C ASP A 151 3.24 23.67 -3.35
N GLY A 152 3.40 22.79 -2.36
CA GLY A 152 2.50 22.68 -1.21
C GLY A 152 1.08 22.29 -1.61
N SER A 153 0.85 21.76 -2.82
CA SER A 153 -0.49 21.36 -3.29
C SER A 153 -1.06 20.19 -2.47
N GLY A 154 -2.37 20.19 -2.24
CA GLY A 154 -3.09 19.11 -1.57
C GLY A 154 -2.86 17.73 -2.18
N ALA A 155 -2.55 17.68 -3.48
CA ALA A 155 -2.18 16.46 -4.20
C ALA A 155 -0.92 15.79 -3.62
N SER A 156 0.09 16.55 -3.19
CA SER A 156 1.33 16.00 -2.60
C SER A 156 1.15 15.50 -1.17
N SER A 157 0.06 15.88 -0.51
CA SER A 157 -0.26 15.47 0.86
C SER A 157 -1.34 14.39 0.93
N PHE A 158 -1.93 14.01 -0.21
CA PHE A 158 -3.03 13.07 -0.27
C PHE A 158 -2.58 11.61 -0.21
N THR A 159 -3.21 10.82 0.66
CA THR A 159 -3.05 9.37 0.70
C THR A 159 -4.36 8.69 1.15
N LEU A 160 -4.42 7.37 1.03
CA LEU A 160 -5.54 6.56 1.52
C LEU A 160 -5.18 5.91 2.86
N GLY A 161 -6.17 5.88 3.75
CA GLY A 161 -6.19 5.04 4.95
C GLY A 161 -7.08 3.83 4.74
N TYR A 162 -6.83 2.78 5.51
CA TYR A 162 -7.66 1.59 5.54
C TYR A 162 -8.02 1.20 6.98
N LYS A 163 -9.30 0.98 7.24
CA LYS A 163 -9.79 0.58 8.55
C LYS A 163 -9.53 -0.91 8.79
N VAL A 164 -8.41 -1.19 9.44
CA VAL A 164 -8.03 -2.56 9.83
C VAL A 164 -8.61 -2.88 11.21
N ASN A 165 -9.65 -3.70 11.26
CA ASN A 165 -10.23 -4.18 12.51
C ASN A 165 -9.50 -5.45 12.99
N TRP A 166 -9.48 -5.69 14.30
CA TRP A 166 -9.14 -7.01 14.82
C TRP A 166 -10.20 -8.03 14.34
N PRO A 167 -9.83 -9.22 13.87
CA PRO A 167 -8.53 -9.90 13.90
C PRO A 167 -7.64 -9.70 12.66
N PHE A 168 -8.12 -9.00 11.62
CA PHE A 168 -7.36 -8.77 10.37
C PHE A 168 -6.04 -8.02 10.60
N SER A 169 -5.96 -7.22 11.67
CA SER A 169 -4.73 -6.55 12.12
C SER A 169 -3.56 -7.48 12.45
N LEU A 170 -3.80 -8.78 12.61
CA LEU A 170 -2.74 -9.77 12.82
C LEU A 170 -1.91 -10.00 11.56
N VAL A 171 -2.54 -9.95 10.37
CA VAL A 171 -1.86 -10.12 9.08
C VAL A 171 -1.46 -8.76 8.52
N VAL A 172 -2.38 -7.79 8.52
CA VAL A 172 -2.10 -6.44 8.03
C VAL A 172 -1.71 -5.53 9.18
N THR A 173 -0.40 -5.44 9.41
CA THR A 173 0.18 -4.57 10.43
C THR A 173 0.24 -3.12 9.96
N ARG A 174 0.52 -2.20 10.88
CA ARG A 174 0.77 -0.79 10.54
C ARG A 174 1.96 -0.62 9.60
N GLN A 175 2.93 -1.52 9.65
CA GLN A 175 4.11 -1.49 8.79
C GLN A 175 3.75 -1.88 7.36
N THR A 176 2.97 -2.95 7.17
CA THR A 176 2.53 -3.36 5.82
C THR A 176 1.55 -2.36 5.22
N LEU A 177 0.67 -1.76 6.02
CA LEU A 177 -0.20 -0.67 5.57
C LEU A 177 0.60 0.56 5.14
N ALA A 178 1.66 0.93 5.86
CA ALA A 178 2.55 2.02 5.45
C ALA A 178 3.22 1.72 4.09
N LYS A 179 3.65 0.47 3.85
CA LYS A 179 4.17 0.04 2.54
C LYS A 179 3.13 0.20 1.43
N TYR A 180 1.87 -0.19 1.66
CA TYR A 180 0.78 0.06 0.71
C TYR A 180 0.55 1.55 0.44
N GLN A 181 0.56 2.38 1.48
CA GLN A 181 0.42 3.83 1.34
C GLN A 181 1.53 4.45 0.51
N ARG A 182 2.77 3.93 0.63
CA ARG A 182 3.90 4.34 -0.20
C ARG A 182 3.69 4.01 -1.67
N VAL A 183 3.29 2.77 -1.97
CA VAL A 183 3.01 2.35 -3.36
C VAL A 183 1.85 3.17 -3.93
N PHE A 184 0.77 3.33 -3.17
CA PHE A 184 -0.38 4.14 -3.58
C PHE A 184 0.01 5.58 -3.88
N ALA A 185 0.80 6.21 -3.00
CA ALA A 185 1.29 7.57 -3.19
C ALA A 185 2.02 7.72 -4.54
N GLN A 186 2.92 6.79 -4.86
CA GLN A 186 3.65 6.81 -6.14
C GLN A 186 2.68 6.67 -7.32
N LEU A 187 1.81 5.67 -7.30
CA LEU A 187 0.85 5.42 -8.38
C LEU A 187 -0.13 6.59 -8.55
N PHE A 188 -0.57 7.19 -7.46
CA PHE A 188 -1.42 8.38 -7.44
C PHE A 188 -0.74 9.57 -8.10
N ALA A 189 0.53 9.84 -7.76
CA ALA A 189 1.29 10.92 -8.37
C ALA A 189 1.39 10.76 -9.89
N PHE A 190 1.75 9.58 -10.38
CA PHE A 190 1.81 9.30 -11.81
C PHE A 190 0.44 9.42 -12.49
N LYS A 191 -0.64 8.92 -11.86
CA LYS A 191 -2.01 9.07 -12.38
C LYS A 191 -2.50 10.52 -12.41
N PHE A 192 -2.12 11.31 -11.42
CA PHE A 192 -2.44 12.74 -11.36
C PHE A 192 -1.71 13.50 -12.48
N VAL A 193 -0.42 13.22 -12.68
CA VAL A 193 0.38 13.79 -13.77
C VAL A 193 -0.13 13.36 -15.14
N GLU A 194 -0.46 12.07 -15.33
CA GLU A 194 -1.07 11.53 -16.56
C GLU A 194 -2.28 12.37 -16.97
N LYS A 195 -3.15 12.68 -16.00
CA LYS A 195 -4.37 13.45 -16.21
C LYS A 195 -4.10 14.90 -16.56
N LYS A 196 -3.25 15.60 -15.80
CA LYS A 196 -2.88 16.99 -16.09
C LYS A 196 -2.20 17.12 -17.47
N LEU A 197 -1.33 16.17 -17.82
CA LEU A 197 -0.70 16.09 -19.16
C LEU A 197 -1.74 15.82 -20.26
N ALA A 198 -2.67 14.88 -20.05
CA ALA A 198 -3.71 14.59 -21.02
C ALA A 198 -4.62 15.81 -21.27
N SER A 199 -5.03 16.52 -20.22
CA SER A 199 -5.80 17.76 -20.33
C SER A 199 -5.03 18.85 -21.08
N SER A 200 -3.75 19.04 -20.76
CA SER A 200 -2.87 20.02 -21.42
C SER A 200 -2.67 19.71 -22.90
N TRP A 201 -2.43 18.43 -23.24
CA TRP A 201 -2.34 17.94 -24.60
C TRP A 201 -3.63 18.19 -25.40
N GLN A 202 -4.79 17.92 -24.80
CA GLN A 202 -6.09 18.16 -25.43
C GLN A 202 -6.31 19.65 -25.74
N GLN A 203 -6.03 20.53 -24.78
CA GLN A 203 -6.13 21.98 -24.97
C GLN A 203 -5.18 22.46 -26.07
N GLN A 204 -3.93 22.01 -26.04
CA GLN A 204 -2.94 22.36 -27.06
C GLN A 204 -3.35 21.88 -28.46
N GLN A 205 -3.90 20.67 -28.57
CA GLN A 205 -4.39 20.14 -29.84
C GLN A 205 -5.61 20.89 -30.37
N GLN A 206 -6.51 21.36 -29.49
CA GLN A 206 -7.63 22.20 -29.89
C GLN A 206 -7.15 23.56 -30.42
N LEU A 207 -6.20 24.20 -29.73
CA LEU A 207 -5.61 25.47 -30.17
C LEU A 207 -4.90 25.34 -31.52
N ARG A 208 -4.17 24.23 -31.74
CA ARG A 208 -3.53 23.92 -33.04
C ARG A 208 -4.52 23.64 -34.16
N ARG A 209 -5.72 23.13 -33.86
CA ARG A 209 -6.78 22.96 -34.86
C ARG A 209 -7.43 24.29 -35.24
N GLN A 210 -7.44 25.26 -34.34
CA GLN A 210 -8.04 26.59 -34.55
C GLN A 210 -7.06 27.61 -35.14
N ARG A 211 -5.74 27.45 -34.93
CA ARG A 211 -4.69 28.30 -35.50
C ARG A 211 -3.99 27.62 -36.68
N LEU A 212 -3.78 28.35 -37.77
CA LEU A 212 -2.87 27.97 -38.87
C LEU A 212 -1.38 28.12 -38.49
N ASP A 213 -1.07 28.57 -37.28
CA ASP A 213 0.31 28.78 -36.82
C ASP A 213 0.91 27.50 -36.24
N ALA A 214 1.61 26.76 -37.10
CA ALA A 214 2.57 25.74 -36.72
C ALA A 214 3.93 26.37 -36.39
N THR A 215 4.00 27.21 -35.36
CA THR A 215 5.29 27.78 -34.93
C THR A 215 6.12 26.69 -34.23
N GLU A 216 7.41 26.59 -34.56
CA GLU A 216 8.41 25.70 -33.93
C GLU A 216 8.28 25.49 -32.40
N PRO A 217 8.13 26.53 -31.55
CA PRO A 217 8.00 26.34 -30.09
C PRO A 217 6.74 25.56 -29.69
N SER A 218 5.61 25.81 -30.35
CA SER A 218 4.35 25.10 -30.08
C SER A 218 4.42 23.60 -30.43
N LEU A 219 5.29 23.23 -31.38
CA LEU A 219 5.52 21.84 -31.76
C LEU A 219 6.42 21.14 -30.74
N ARG A 220 7.49 21.81 -30.28
CA ARG A 220 8.38 21.30 -29.22
C ARG A 220 7.64 21.00 -27.93
N GLU A 221 6.78 21.92 -27.48
CA GLU A 221 5.96 21.73 -26.28
C GLU A 221 5.02 20.52 -26.43
N ALA A 222 4.41 20.34 -27.61
CA ALA A 222 3.51 19.22 -27.86
C ALA A 222 4.25 17.88 -27.86
N LEU A 223 5.44 17.84 -28.48
CA LEU A 223 6.27 16.64 -28.48
C LEU A 223 6.72 16.28 -27.07
N ALA A 224 7.16 17.26 -26.27
CA ALA A 224 7.53 17.05 -24.87
C ALA A 224 6.35 16.51 -24.03
N CYS A 225 5.14 17.05 -24.21
CA CYS A 225 3.94 16.55 -23.55
C CYS A 225 3.61 15.10 -23.95
N LYS A 226 3.78 14.77 -25.24
CA LYS A 226 3.54 13.41 -25.74
C LYS A 226 4.59 12.42 -25.21
N GLU A 227 5.85 12.81 -25.19
CA GLU A 227 6.96 11.98 -24.68
C GLU A 227 6.81 11.71 -23.18
N THR A 228 6.51 12.74 -22.39
CA THR A 228 6.25 12.61 -20.95
C THR A 228 5.01 11.76 -20.66
N LEU A 229 3.91 11.94 -21.40
CA LEU A 229 2.72 11.10 -21.28
C LEU A 229 3.03 9.63 -21.63
N HIS A 230 3.81 9.40 -22.69
CA HIS A 230 4.25 8.05 -23.03
C HIS A 230 5.05 7.42 -21.89
N TYR A 231 6.00 8.15 -21.31
CA TYR A 231 6.79 7.68 -20.17
C TYR A 231 5.90 7.30 -18.97
N VAL A 232 4.97 8.18 -18.59
CA VAL A 232 4.03 7.94 -17.50
C VAL A 232 3.19 6.68 -17.76
N ASN A 233 2.70 6.50 -18.98
CA ASN A 233 1.93 5.32 -19.35
C ASN A 233 2.76 4.02 -19.32
N GLN A 234 4.03 4.07 -19.75
CA GLN A 234 4.93 2.94 -19.65
C GLN A 234 5.22 2.57 -18.20
N TYR A 235 5.46 3.56 -17.34
CA TYR A 235 5.67 3.34 -15.91
C TYR A 235 4.44 2.68 -15.27
N LEU A 236 3.25 3.26 -15.48
CA LEU A 236 2.01 2.74 -14.93
C LEU A 236 1.72 1.32 -15.44
N GLY A 237 1.94 1.07 -16.74
CA GLY A 237 1.80 -0.26 -17.33
C GLY A 237 2.76 -1.29 -16.74
N HIS A 238 4.04 -0.94 -16.60
CA HIS A 238 5.04 -1.80 -15.94
C HIS A 238 4.62 -2.13 -14.51
N MET A 239 4.28 -1.11 -13.72
CA MET A 239 3.88 -1.30 -12.33
C MET A 239 2.65 -2.18 -12.20
N THR A 240 1.59 -1.95 -12.99
CA THR A 240 0.36 -2.74 -12.87
C THR A 240 0.50 -4.16 -13.42
N PHE A 241 1.07 -4.32 -14.63
CA PHE A 241 1.05 -5.59 -15.35
C PHE A 241 2.30 -6.46 -15.17
N GLU A 242 3.47 -5.87 -15.00
CA GLU A 242 4.73 -6.63 -14.88
C GLU A 242 5.12 -6.86 -13.42
N THR A 243 4.77 -5.91 -12.54
CA THR A 243 5.14 -5.97 -11.11
C THR A 243 4.00 -6.46 -10.23
N ILE A 244 2.90 -5.69 -10.17
CA ILE A 244 1.83 -5.91 -9.20
C ILE A 244 1.06 -7.20 -9.49
N GLU A 245 0.56 -7.38 -10.72
CA GLU A 245 -0.29 -8.51 -11.07
C GLU A 245 0.42 -9.89 -10.93
N PRO A 246 1.67 -10.08 -11.40
CA PRO A 246 2.38 -11.34 -11.20
C PRO A 246 2.72 -11.59 -9.74
N ALA A 247 3.12 -10.56 -8.99
CA ALA A 247 3.42 -10.69 -7.56
C ALA A 247 2.15 -11.02 -6.76
N TRP A 248 1.00 -10.47 -7.15
CA TRP A 248 -0.29 -10.75 -6.53
C TRP A 248 -0.71 -12.21 -6.70
N ARG A 249 -0.53 -12.79 -7.90
CA ARG A 249 -0.85 -14.20 -8.15
C ARG A 249 -0.05 -15.13 -7.26
N VAL A 250 1.24 -14.85 -7.07
CA VAL A 250 2.10 -15.60 -6.15
C VAL A 250 1.58 -15.46 -4.72
N LEU A 251 1.26 -14.23 -4.27
CA LEU A 251 0.70 -14.02 -2.93
C LEU A 251 -0.60 -14.81 -2.72
N GLU A 252 -1.52 -14.79 -3.69
CA GLU A 252 -2.80 -15.49 -3.56
C GLU A 252 -2.63 -17.01 -3.50
N GLU A 253 -1.64 -17.55 -4.19
CA GLU A 253 -1.28 -18.97 -4.10
C GLU A 253 -0.66 -19.33 -2.75
N GLU A 254 0.30 -18.53 -2.27
CA GLU A 254 0.95 -18.72 -0.97
C GLU A 254 -0.04 -18.57 0.18
N VAL A 255 -0.94 -17.58 0.12
CA VAL A 255 -1.98 -17.38 1.14
C VAL A 255 -2.95 -18.56 1.19
N ARG A 256 -3.24 -19.20 0.06
CA ARG A 256 -4.12 -20.39 0.02
C ARG A 256 -3.43 -21.66 0.55
N LYS A 257 -2.10 -21.74 0.44
CA LYS A 257 -1.30 -22.91 0.86
C LYS A 257 -0.65 -22.78 2.23
N ALA A 258 -0.70 -21.60 2.85
CA ALA A 258 -0.05 -21.32 4.13
C ALA A 258 -0.50 -22.31 5.23
N ALA A 259 0.48 -22.82 5.98
CA ALA A 259 0.24 -23.75 7.09
C ALA A 259 0.27 -23.06 8.47
N SER A 260 0.80 -21.83 8.53
CA SER A 260 0.86 -21.01 9.74
C SER A 260 0.52 -19.54 9.46
N LEU A 261 0.23 -18.79 10.53
CA LEU A 261 0.07 -17.33 10.46
C LEU A 261 1.37 -16.65 10.01
N ASP A 262 2.51 -17.15 10.47
CA ASP A 262 3.82 -16.57 10.14
C ASP A 262 4.12 -16.71 8.65
N ASP A 263 3.70 -17.81 8.02
CA ASP A 263 3.79 -17.98 6.56
C ASP A 263 2.94 -16.94 5.82
N LEU A 264 1.72 -16.64 6.31
CA LEU A 264 0.86 -15.61 5.72
C LEU A 264 1.50 -14.21 5.81
N VAL A 265 2.01 -13.85 6.99
CA VAL A 265 2.65 -12.54 7.22
C VAL A 265 3.91 -12.42 6.38
N SER A 266 4.74 -13.46 6.35
CA SER A 266 5.97 -13.52 5.55
C SER A 266 5.69 -13.42 4.04
N ALA A 267 4.68 -14.13 3.54
CA ALA A 267 4.26 -14.05 2.14
C ALA A 267 3.77 -12.62 1.78
N HIS A 268 2.96 -12.02 2.66
CA HIS A 268 2.45 -10.66 2.48
C HIS A 268 3.55 -9.60 2.48
N GLU A 269 4.51 -9.71 3.40
CA GLU A 269 5.67 -8.80 3.45
C GLU A 269 6.55 -8.92 2.22
N LYS A 270 6.87 -10.15 1.79
CA LYS A 270 7.65 -10.41 0.55
C LYS A 270 6.98 -9.82 -0.68
N PHE A 271 5.66 -9.92 -0.78
CA PHE A 271 4.90 -9.30 -1.86
C PHE A 271 5.10 -7.77 -1.88
N LEU A 272 4.92 -7.11 -0.75
CA LEU A 272 5.07 -5.65 -0.65
C LEU A 272 6.50 -5.18 -0.92
N ASP A 273 7.49 -5.90 -0.41
CA ASP A 273 8.90 -5.57 -0.64
C ASP A 273 9.30 -5.73 -2.10
N ARG A 274 8.77 -6.75 -2.79
CA ARG A 274 8.98 -6.92 -4.23
C ARG A 274 8.38 -5.77 -5.04
N VAL A 275 7.16 -5.33 -4.71
CA VAL A 275 6.50 -4.22 -5.41
C VAL A 275 7.25 -2.90 -5.18
N LEU A 276 7.63 -2.61 -3.92
CA LEU A 276 8.40 -1.41 -3.60
C LEU A 276 9.78 -1.39 -4.26
N LEU A 277 10.52 -2.49 -4.17
CA LEU A 277 11.84 -2.58 -4.78
C LEU A 277 11.76 -2.39 -6.30
N SER A 278 10.80 -3.05 -6.97
CA SER A 278 10.60 -2.88 -8.40
C SER A 278 10.31 -1.41 -8.77
N SER A 279 9.45 -0.74 -7.99
CA SER A 279 9.12 0.68 -8.21
C SER A 279 10.36 1.58 -8.11
N GLU A 280 11.24 1.33 -7.13
CA GLU A 280 12.46 2.11 -6.91
C GLU A 280 13.51 1.80 -7.99
N THR A 281 13.65 0.53 -8.39
CA THR A 281 14.61 0.12 -9.43
C THR A 281 14.26 0.65 -10.81
N PHE A 282 12.97 0.74 -11.17
CA PHE A 282 12.55 1.32 -12.44
C PHE A 282 12.94 2.81 -12.50
N LEU A 283 12.61 3.56 -11.43
CA LEU A 283 12.95 4.99 -11.33
C LEU A 283 14.47 5.21 -11.31
N ALA A 284 15.23 4.35 -10.63
CA ALA A 284 16.69 4.44 -10.59
C ALA A 284 17.34 4.02 -11.93
N GLY A 285 16.80 3.01 -12.60
CA GLY A 285 17.31 2.49 -13.87
C GLY A 285 17.28 3.54 -14.99
N GLU A 286 16.27 4.39 -15.03
CA GLU A 286 16.18 5.47 -16.03
C GLU A 286 17.17 6.62 -15.77
N THR A 287 17.53 6.92 -14.50
CA THR A 287 18.53 7.97 -14.19
C THR A 287 19.96 7.61 -14.65
N THR A 288 20.21 6.34 -14.97
CA THR A 288 21.51 5.84 -15.44
C THR A 288 21.61 5.67 -16.95
N ARG A 289 20.60 6.05 -17.73
CA ARG A 289 20.76 6.19 -19.20
C ARG A 289 21.31 7.59 -19.49
N PRO A 290 22.62 7.76 -19.73
CA PRO A 290 23.12 9.03 -20.25
C PRO A 290 22.44 9.27 -21.60
N HIS A 291 21.81 10.44 -21.73
CA HIS A 291 21.35 10.95 -23.00
C HIS A 291 22.53 10.93 -23.99
N SER A 292 22.48 10.01 -24.95
CA SER A 292 23.35 9.96 -26.14
C SER A 292 22.64 10.61 -27.31
#